data_AF-A0A6N9TD81-F1
#
_entry.id   AF-A0A6N9TD81-F1
#
_cell.length_a   1.000
_cell.length_b   1.000
_cell.length_c   1.000
_cell.angle_alpha   90.00
_cell.angle_beta   90.00
_cell.angle_gamma   90.00
#
_symmetry.space_group_name_H-M   'P 1'
#
loop_
_entity.id
_entity.type
_entity.pdbx_description
1 polymer ?
#
loop_
_entity_poly.entity_id
_entity_poly.type
_entity_poly.pdbx_seq_one_letter_code
_entity_poly.pdbx_strand_id
1 'polypeptide(L)'
;MTAYLAAAIALLGASIAWGQWHTARQKLILDLFEKRLTIIEVVWDAWREFNEALNSSFSEFDEAAWHSRLQVQRRRAVLLFGDEYEKLISRFIYQTSLIRSDLSERGYDTDDASEEAARAERLERRKWFYRFPDELYSAAIPYVKMDQKLPVHLSFLTDE
;
A
#
# COMPACT_ATOMS: atom_id res chain seq x y z
N MET A 1 56.30 -15.35 12.83
CA MET A 1 55.24 -16.38 12.89
C MET A 1 53.92 -15.80 13.41
N THR A 2 53.94 -14.96 14.44
CA THR A 2 52.76 -14.27 15.02
C THR A 2 52.04 -13.34 14.05
N ALA A 3 52.76 -12.59 13.20
CA ALA A 3 52.16 -11.67 12.22
C ALA A 3 51.29 -12.38 11.17
N TYR A 4 51.72 -13.54 10.67
CA TYR A 4 50.94 -14.35 9.71
C TYR A 4 49.68 -14.92 10.35
N LEU A 5 49.76 -15.33 11.63
CA LEU A 5 48.61 -15.82 12.38
C LEU A 5 47.59 -14.69 12.61
N ALA A 6 48.06 -13.50 12.98
CA ALA A 6 47.21 -12.32 13.15
C ALA A 6 46.52 -11.91 11.84
N ALA A 7 47.26 -11.92 10.72
CA ALA A 7 46.70 -11.65 9.41
C ALA A 7 45.63 -12.67 8.99
N ALA A 8 45.87 -13.97 9.25
CA ALA A 8 44.90 -15.02 8.96
C ALA A 8 43.62 -14.87 9.81
N ILE A 9 43.77 -14.57 11.11
CA ILE A 9 42.63 -14.33 12.01
C ILE A 9 41.85 -13.09 11.57
N ALA A 10 42.54 -12.01 11.17
CA ALA A 10 41.91 -10.80 10.68
C ALA A 10 41.11 -11.04 9.39
N LEU A 11 41.66 -11.82 8.45
CA LEU A 11 40.97 -12.20 7.22
C LEU A 11 39.72 -13.06 7.49
N LEU A 12 39.82 -14.00 8.43
CA LEU A 12 38.67 -14.81 8.84
C LEU A 12 37.59 -13.95 9.50
N GLY A 13 37.98 -13.05 10.42
CA GLY A 13 37.08 -12.11 11.04
C GLY A 13 36.37 -11.21 10.03
N ALA A 14 37.11 -10.66 9.06
CA ALA A 14 36.55 -9.85 7.99
C ALA A 14 35.57 -10.63 7.12
N SER A 15 35.89 -11.89 6.79
CA SER A 15 35.01 -12.76 6.00
C SER A 15 33.69 -13.07 6.72
N ILE A 16 33.74 -13.32 8.03
CA ILE A 16 32.54 -13.55 8.86
C ILE A 16 31.70 -12.28 8.94
N ALA A 17 32.33 -11.13 9.23
CA ALA A 17 31.63 -9.85 9.31
C ALA A 17 30.93 -9.50 7.99
N TRP A 18 31.59 -9.73 6.86
CA TRP A 18 31.00 -9.54 5.54
C TRP A 18 29.78 -10.46 5.30
N GLY A 19 29.89 -11.73 5.67
CA GLY A 19 28.76 -12.67 5.58
C GLY A 19 27.57 -12.27 6.46
N GLN A 20 27.83 -11.77 7.67
CA GLN A 20 26.80 -11.25 8.56
C GLN A 20 26.12 -10.00 7.99
N TRP A 21 26.90 -9.06 7.44
CA TRP A 21 26.36 -7.87 6.79
C TRP A 21 25.47 -8.22 5.60
N HIS A 22 25.90 -9.15 4.74
CA HIS A 22 25.12 -9.58 3.59
C HIS A 22 23.79 -10.23 4.01
N THR A 23 23.83 -11.08 5.03
CA THR A 23 22.63 -11.75 5.57
C THR A 23 21.66 -10.73 6.19
N ALA A 24 22.18 -9.77 6.96
CA ALA A 24 21.36 -8.72 7.57
C ALA A 24 20.68 -7.85 6.49
N ARG A 25 21.42 -7.51 5.42
CA ARG A 25 20.90 -6.76 4.29
C ARG A 25 19.78 -7.51 3.55
N GLN A 26 19.98 -8.80 3.26
CA GLN A 26 18.94 -9.63 2.62
C GLN A 26 17.69 -9.73 3.49
N LYS A 27 17.85 -9.96 4.79
CA LYS A 27 16.73 -10.04 5.74
C LYS A 27 15.93 -8.74 5.80
N LEU A 28 16.62 -7.59 5.80
CA LEU A 28 15.96 -6.28 5.80
C LEU A 28 15.14 -6.04 4.53
N ILE A 29 15.65 -6.44 3.36
CA ILE A 29 14.91 -6.34 2.08
C ILE A 29 13.66 -7.21 2.12
N LEU A 30 13.78 -8.45 2.63
CA LEU A 30 12.64 -9.35 2.76
C LEU A 30 11.57 -8.80 3.71
N ASP A 31 11.96 -8.29 4.88
CA ASP A 31 11.03 -7.70 5.86
C ASP A 31 10.31 -6.47 5.30
N LEU A 32 11.00 -5.61 4.52
CA LEU A 32 10.38 -4.49 3.83
C LEU A 32 9.40 -4.95 2.75
N PHE A 33 9.77 -5.97 1.98
CA PHE A 33 8.90 -6.55 0.96
C PHE A 33 7.62 -7.11 1.58
N GLU A 34 7.73 -7.92 2.65
CA GLU A 34 6.59 -8.50 3.35
C GLU A 34 5.64 -7.42 3.89
N LYS A 35 6.18 -6.39 4.55
CA LYS A 35 5.39 -5.26 5.08
C LYS A 35 4.63 -4.51 3.98
N ARG A 36 5.26 -4.33 2.81
CA ARG A 36 4.64 -3.69 1.65
C ARG A 36 3.54 -4.55 1.05
N LEU A 37 3.81 -5.85 0.89
CA LEU A 37 2.85 -6.82 0.39
C LEU A 37 1.59 -6.86 1.27
N THR A 38 1.76 -6.89 2.59
CA THR A 38 0.63 -6.86 3.54
C THR A 38 -0.27 -5.64 3.34
N ILE A 39 0.29 -4.45 3.07
CA ILE A 39 -0.52 -3.25 2.83
C ILE A 39 -1.32 -3.38 1.54
N ILE A 40 -0.69 -3.88 0.48
CA ILE A 40 -1.34 -4.08 -0.83
C ILE A 40 -2.51 -5.06 -0.67
N GLU A 41 -2.28 -6.19 -0.01
CA GLU A 41 -3.31 -7.22 0.24
C GLU A 41 -4.48 -6.65 1.05
N VAL A 42 -4.22 -5.91 2.12
CA VAL A 42 -5.30 -5.32 2.94
C VAL A 42 -6.13 -4.30 2.15
N VAL A 43 -5.50 -3.48 1.30
CA VAL A 43 -6.23 -2.49 0.48
C VAL A 43 -7.00 -3.18 -0.64
N TRP A 44 -6.43 -4.23 -1.24
CA TRP A 44 -7.10 -5.07 -2.22
C TRP A 44 -8.34 -5.76 -1.65
N ASP A 45 -8.19 -6.40 -0.48
CA ASP A 45 -9.28 -7.07 0.21
C ASP A 45 -10.37 -6.07 0.60
N ALA A 46 -10.00 -4.87 1.04
CA ALA A 46 -10.96 -3.80 1.33
C ALA A 46 -11.75 -3.36 0.09
N TRP A 47 -11.12 -3.30 -1.09
CA TRP A 47 -11.82 -3.06 -2.35
C TRP A 47 -12.78 -4.21 -2.69
N ARG A 48 -12.34 -5.47 -2.55
CA ARG A 48 -13.18 -6.64 -2.80
C ARG A 48 -14.41 -6.66 -1.89
N GLU A 49 -14.22 -6.46 -0.59
CA GLU A 49 -15.31 -6.39 0.40
C GLU A 49 -16.31 -5.29 0.06
N PHE A 50 -15.84 -4.09 -0.30
CA PHE A 50 -16.73 -2.99 -0.69
C PHE A 50 -17.47 -3.29 -2.01
N ASN A 51 -16.79 -3.91 -2.98
CA ASN A 51 -17.42 -4.33 -4.23
C ASN A 51 -18.48 -5.43 -4.01
N GLU A 52 -18.23 -6.37 -3.11
CA GLU A 52 -19.23 -7.37 -2.71
C GLU A 52 -20.45 -6.71 -2.05
N ALA A 53 -20.24 -5.75 -1.13
CA ALA A 53 -21.31 -4.98 -0.51
C ALA A 53 -22.15 -4.17 -1.53
N LEU A 54 -21.50 -3.64 -2.58
CA LEU A 54 -22.19 -2.94 -3.68
C LEU A 54 -23.14 -3.84 -4.49
N ASN A 55 -22.84 -5.14 -4.59
CA ASN A 55 -23.61 -6.09 -5.40
C ASN A 55 -24.61 -6.92 -4.58
N SER A 56 -24.57 -6.81 -3.25
CA SER A 56 -25.42 -7.57 -2.34
C SER A 56 -26.26 -6.62 -1.47
N SER A 57 -25.95 -6.50 -0.20
CA SER A 57 -26.59 -5.58 0.75
C SER A 57 -25.53 -4.96 1.65
N PHE A 58 -25.55 -3.63 1.76
CA PHE A 58 -24.70 -2.91 2.70
C PHE A 58 -25.09 -3.12 4.18
N SER A 59 -26.22 -3.78 4.47
CA SER A 59 -26.69 -3.98 5.84
C SER A 59 -25.74 -4.79 6.73
N GLU A 60 -24.95 -5.69 6.13
CA GLU A 60 -23.99 -6.54 6.84
C GLU A 60 -22.55 -6.00 6.76
N PHE A 61 -22.34 -4.91 6.02
CA PHE A 61 -21.02 -4.33 5.84
C PHE A 61 -20.62 -3.48 7.06
N ASP A 62 -19.66 -3.99 7.84
CA ASP A 62 -19.06 -3.26 8.96
C ASP A 62 -18.12 -2.16 8.46
N GLU A 63 -18.73 -1.03 8.10
CA GLU A 63 -18.02 0.14 7.60
C GLU A 63 -17.03 0.71 8.62
N ALA A 64 -17.37 0.70 9.91
CA ALA A 64 -16.52 1.28 10.93
C ALA A 64 -15.21 0.49 11.05
N ALA A 65 -15.29 -0.84 11.07
CA ALA A 65 -14.12 -1.70 11.07
C ALA A 65 -13.33 -1.58 9.77
N TRP A 66 -14.01 -1.58 8.61
CA TRP A 66 -13.40 -1.42 7.29
C TRP A 66 -12.62 -0.10 7.18
N HIS A 67 -13.24 1.01 7.56
CA HIS A 67 -12.63 2.34 7.50
C HIS A 67 -11.45 2.45 8.47
N SER A 68 -11.60 1.98 9.72
CA SER A 68 -10.53 1.97 10.72
C SER A 68 -9.31 1.21 10.22
N ARG A 69 -9.50 0.03 9.62
CA ARG A 69 -8.43 -0.80 9.05
C ARG A 69 -7.68 -0.07 7.93
N LEU A 70 -8.39 0.60 7.02
CA LEU A 70 -7.76 1.37 5.94
C LEU A 70 -7.01 2.60 6.46
N GLN A 71 -7.51 3.29 7.47
CA GLN A 71 -6.82 4.42 8.10
C GLN A 71 -5.48 4.00 8.72
N VAL A 72 -5.41 2.80 9.30
CA VAL A 72 -4.15 2.23 9.79
C VAL A 72 -3.18 1.98 8.64
N GLN A 73 -3.63 1.36 7.55
CA GLN A 73 -2.74 1.08 6.41
C GLN A 73 -2.28 2.35 5.70
N ARG A 74 -3.16 3.36 5.58
CA ARG A 74 -2.82 4.68 5.04
C ARG A 74 -1.61 5.29 5.74
N ARG A 75 -1.61 5.30 7.08
CA ARG A 75 -0.48 5.84 7.87
C ARG A 75 0.80 5.05 7.66
N ARG A 76 0.70 3.72 7.55
CA ARG A 76 1.85 2.85 7.29
C ARG A 76 2.39 3.01 5.87
N ALA A 77 1.51 3.28 4.92
CA ALA A 77 1.87 3.45 3.51
C ALA A 77 2.81 4.64 3.29
N VAL A 78 2.61 5.76 4.01
CA VAL A 78 3.54 6.92 3.97
C VAL A 78 4.97 6.49 4.26
N LEU A 79 5.18 5.59 5.24
CA LEU A 79 6.52 5.17 5.65
C LEU A 79 7.15 4.17 4.68
N LEU A 80 6.34 3.34 4.02
CA LEU A 80 6.83 2.20 3.23
C LEU A 80 6.86 2.47 1.72
N PHE A 81 5.99 3.36 1.24
CA PHE A 81 5.81 3.73 -0.17
C PHE A 81 5.97 5.23 -0.41
N GLY A 82 5.72 6.08 0.60
CA GLY A 82 5.73 7.54 0.46
C GLY A 82 4.33 8.12 0.21
N ASP A 83 4.29 9.42 -0.07
CA ASP A 83 3.05 10.21 -0.16
C ASP A 83 2.11 9.79 -1.30
N GLU A 84 2.64 9.26 -2.40
CA GLU A 84 1.82 8.88 -3.56
C GLU A 84 0.83 7.77 -3.22
N TYR A 85 1.30 6.72 -2.55
CA TYR A 85 0.47 5.59 -2.16
C TYR A 85 -0.50 5.95 -1.03
N GLU A 86 -0.08 6.85 -0.11
CA GLU A 86 -0.99 7.41 0.88
C GLU A 86 -2.15 8.14 0.23
N LYS A 87 -1.86 9.02 -0.73
CA LYS A 87 -2.88 9.79 -1.47
C LYS A 87 -3.83 8.87 -2.21
N LEU A 88 -3.32 7.76 -2.76
CA LEU A 88 -4.15 6.76 -3.43
C LEU A 88 -5.13 6.07 -2.46
N ILE A 89 -4.68 5.67 -1.27
CA ILE A 89 -5.56 5.11 -0.23
C ILE A 89 -6.55 6.16 0.29
N SER A 90 -6.10 7.40 0.50
CA SER A 90 -6.95 8.53 0.90
C SER A 90 -8.07 8.78 -0.12
N ARG A 91 -7.72 8.80 -1.41
CA ARG A 91 -8.69 8.93 -2.51
C ARG A 91 -9.67 7.76 -2.50
N PHE A 92 -9.19 6.54 -2.29
CA PHE A 92 -10.04 5.36 -2.20
C PHE A 92 -11.09 5.48 -1.10
N ILE A 93 -10.65 5.77 0.14
CA ILE A 93 -11.55 5.98 1.28
C ILE A 93 -12.60 7.06 0.98
N TYR A 94 -12.18 8.19 0.41
CA TYR A 94 -13.07 9.29 0.07
C TYR A 94 -14.10 8.88 -1.00
N GLN A 95 -13.65 8.30 -2.10
CA GLN A 95 -14.53 7.90 -3.21
C GLN A 95 -15.53 6.83 -2.81
N THR A 96 -15.13 5.86 -1.98
CA THR A 96 -16.08 4.86 -1.44
C THR A 96 -17.12 5.48 -0.52
N SER A 97 -16.75 6.50 0.26
CA SER A 97 -17.72 7.22 1.12
C SER A 97 -18.77 7.96 0.29
N LEU A 98 -18.36 8.56 -0.84
CA LEU A 98 -19.27 9.21 -1.79
C LEU A 98 -20.18 8.20 -2.50
N ILE A 99 -19.62 7.07 -2.96
CA ILE A 99 -20.41 6.01 -3.60
C ILE A 99 -21.48 5.49 -2.63
N ARG A 100 -21.16 5.39 -1.35
CA ARG A 100 -22.12 5.00 -0.31
C ARG A 100 -23.20 6.06 -0.11
N SER A 101 -22.84 7.35 0.04
CA SER A 101 -23.84 8.41 0.22
C SER A 101 -24.81 8.46 -0.96
N ASP A 102 -24.28 8.30 -2.18
CA ASP A 102 -25.08 8.20 -3.42
C ASP A 102 -26.11 7.05 -3.36
N LEU A 103 -25.81 5.94 -2.67
CA LEU A 103 -26.71 4.80 -2.54
C LEU A 103 -27.77 5.04 -1.46
N SER A 104 -27.44 5.74 -0.38
CA SER A 104 -28.40 6.11 0.66
C SER A 104 -29.39 7.20 0.23
N GLU A 105 -29.00 8.05 -0.72
CA GLU A 105 -29.81 9.18 -1.21
C GLU A 105 -30.77 8.80 -2.34
N ARG A 106 -30.74 7.56 -2.84
CA ARG A 106 -31.72 7.02 -3.80
C ARG A 106 -33.11 6.95 -3.17
N GLY A 107 -33.81 8.08 -3.17
CA GLY A 107 -35.14 8.24 -2.58
C GLY A 107 -35.63 9.70 -2.52
N TYR A 108 -34.77 10.69 -2.78
CA TYR A 108 -35.17 12.10 -2.82
C TYR A 108 -35.31 12.59 -4.27
N ASP A 109 -36.54 12.93 -4.63
CA ASP A 109 -36.94 13.52 -5.90
C ASP A 109 -36.26 14.90 -6.04
N THR A 110 -35.38 15.07 -7.03
CA THR A 110 -34.68 16.32 -7.30
C THR A 110 -34.75 16.67 -8.78
N ASP A 111 -34.80 17.98 -9.04
CA ASP A 111 -35.08 18.64 -10.33
C ASP A 111 -34.21 18.15 -11.51
N ASP A 112 -34.82 17.97 -12.69
CA ASP A 112 -34.31 17.16 -13.83
C ASP A 112 -32.92 17.57 -14.36
N ALA A 113 -32.58 18.87 -14.37
CA ALA A 113 -31.31 19.36 -14.93
C ALA A 113 -30.10 19.15 -14.00
N SER A 114 -30.32 19.14 -12.68
CA SER A 114 -29.28 18.80 -11.69
C SER A 114 -29.00 17.29 -11.68
N GLU A 115 -29.95 16.50 -12.17
CA GLU A 115 -29.87 15.05 -12.13
C GLU A 115 -28.91 14.49 -13.18
N GLU A 116 -28.82 15.08 -14.37
CA GLU A 116 -27.93 14.61 -15.43
C GLU A 116 -26.44 14.80 -15.06
N ALA A 117 -26.08 15.97 -14.52
CA ALA A 117 -24.73 16.23 -14.02
C ALA A 117 -24.36 15.28 -12.86
N ALA A 118 -25.28 15.06 -11.91
CA ALA A 118 -25.07 14.12 -10.81
C ALA A 118 -24.96 12.67 -11.30
N ARG A 119 -25.74 12.26 -12.31
CA ARG A 119 -25.63 10.93 -12.94
C ARG A 119 -24.27 10.75 -13.62
N ALA A 120 -23.78 11.75 -14.35
CA ALA A 120 -22.47 11.71 -14.99
C ALA A 120 -21.35 11.57 -13.95
N GLU A 121 -21.41 12.33 -12.85
CA GLU A 121 -20.42 12.27 -11.78
C GLU A 121 -20.41 10.89 -11.09
N ARG A 122 -21.59 10.34 -10.78
CA ARG A 122 -21.75 8.97 -10.23
C ARG A 122 -21.15 7.91 -11.15
N LEU A 123 -21.33 8.06 -12.45
CA LEU A 123 -20.77 7.14 -13.45
C LEU A 123 -19.24 7.22 -13.46
N GLU A 124 -18.67 8.42 -13.44
CA GLU A 124 -17.21 8.61 -13.38
C GLU A 124 -16.60 8.05 -12.08
N ARG A 125 -17.27 8.25 -10.93
CA ARG A 125 -16.87 7.62 -9.66
C ARG A 125 -16.83 6.09 -9.76
N ARG A 126 -17.87 5.48 -10.34
CA ARG A 126 -17.91 4.02 -10.56
C ARG A 126 -16.82 3.54 -11.52
N LYS A 127 -16.60 4.23 -12.64
CA LYS A 127 -15.50 3.90 -13.58
C LYS A 127 -14.15 3.97 -12.90
N TRP A 128 -13.91 4.98 -12.07
CA TRP A 128 -12.69 5.07 -11.28
C TRP A 128 -12.59 3.91 -10.29
N PHE A 129 -13.65 3.58 -9.55
CA PHE A 129 -13.65 2.47 -8.60
C PHE A 129 -13.28 1.12 -9.24
N TYR A 130 -13.71 0.85 -10.48
CA TYR A 130 -13.33 -0.37 -11.20
C TYR A 130 -11.90 -0.36 -11.75
N ARG A 131 -11.30 0.81 -11.96
CA ARG A 131 -9.88 0.96 -12.34
C ARG A 131 -8.93 0.97 -11.15
N PHE A 132 -9.44 1.19 -9.94
CA PHE A 132 -8.65 1.27 -8.73
C PHE A 132 -7.70 0.07 -8.50
N PRO A 133 -8.14 -1.19 -8.68
CA PRO A 133 -7.25 -2.35 -8.79
C PRO A 133 -5.95 -2.12 -9.57
N ASP A 134 -6.06 -1.63 -10.81
CA ASP A 134 -4.93 -1.43 -11.71
C ASP A 134 -4.06 -0.25 -11.24
N GLU A 135 -4.69 0.83 -10.76
CA GLU A 135 -3.99 1.98 -10.17
C GLU A 135 -3.19 1.57 -8.92
N LEU A 136 -3.78 0.73 -8.04
CA LEU A 136 -3.17 0.20 -6.83
C LEU A 136 -1.92 -0.62 -7.15
N TYR A 137 -2.04 -1.59 -8.05
CA TYR A 137 -0.89 -2.42 -8.45
C TYR A 137 0.17 -1.60 -9.18
N SER A 138 -0.21 -0.70 -10.08
CA SER A 138 0.74 0.13 -10.82
C SER A 138 1.57 1.02 -9.89
N ALA A 139 0.95 1.60 -8.86
CA ALA A 139 1.65 2.38 -7.84
C ALA A 139 2.54 1.50 -6.93
N ALA A 140 2.16 0.25 -6.72
CA ALA A 140 2.93 -0.70 -5.90
C ALA A 140 4.14 -1.31 -6.64
N ILE A 141 4.06 -1.53 -7.97
CA ILE A 141 5.08 -2.23 -8.77
C ILE A 141 6.52 -1.79 -8.46
N PRO A 142 6.84 -0.48 -8.35
CA PRO A 142 8.20 -0.07 -8.05
C PRO A 142 8.73 -0.69 -6.76
N TYR A 143 7.88 -0.84 -5.74
CA TYR A 143 8.21 -1.18 -4.36
C TYR A 143 8.18 -2.68 -4.03
N VAL A 144 7.61 -3.48 -4.93
CA VAL A 144 7.41 -4.94 -4.76
C VAL A 144 8.48 -5.71 -5.54
N LYS A 145 9.47 -5.04 -6.13
CA LYS A 145 10.62 -5.73 -6.73
C LYS A 145 11.64 -6.09 -5.66
N MET A 146 12.07 -7.35 -5.64
CA MET A 146 13.12 -7.84 -4.72
C MET A 146 14.51 -7.23 -4.98
N ASP A 147 14.68 -6.47 -6.07
CA ASP A 147 15.92 -5.79 -6.44
C ASP A 147 16.03 -4.36 -5.89
N GLN A 148 15.03 -3.86 -5.16
CA GLN A 148 15.07 -2.49 -4.66
C GLN A 148 16.21 -2.24 -3.66
N LYS A 149 17.01 -1.20 -3.94
CA LYS A 149 18.02 -0.65 -3.03
C LYS A 149 17.35 -0.14 -1.75
N LEU A 150 18.03 -0.38 -0.63
CA LEU A 150 17.65 0.12 0.70
C LEU A 150 17.33 1.62 0.65
N PRO A 151 16.36 2.12 1.45
CA PRO A 151 16.00 3.52 1.44
C PRO A 151 17.23 4.42 1.73
N VAL A 152 17.31 5.56 1.05
CA VAL A 152 18.49 6.45 0.96
C VAL A 152 19.05 6.89 2.32
N HIS A 153 18.24 6.92 3.39
CA HIS A 153 18.73 7.22 4.74
C HIS A 153 19.60 6.10 5.36
N LEU A 154 19.55 4.90 4.79
CA LEU A 154 20.45 3.78 5.12
C LEU A 154 21.56 3.59 4.08
N SER A 155 21.54 4.30 2.94
CA SER A 155 22.59 4.22 1.93
C SER A 155 23.86 4.97 2.32
N PHE A 156 23.80 5.86 3.32
CA PHE A 156 24.99 6.48 3.92
C PHE A 156 25.89 5.48 4.68
N LEU A 157 25.41 4.25 4.91
CA LEU A 157 26.21 3.15 5.48
C LEU A 157 26.79 2.23 4.40
N THR A 158 26.59 2.54 3.12
CA THR A 158 26.99 1.65 2.00
C THR A 158 27.96 2.30 1.00
N ASP A 159 28.39 3.54 1.25
CA ASP A 159 29.41 4.23 0.46
C ASP A 159 30.71 4.41 1.29
N GLU A 160 31.35 3.29 1.63
CA GLU A 160 32.78 3.20 1.96
C GLU A 160 33.38 1.91 1.39
#